data_AF-A0A9E3QEC7-F1
#
_entry.id   AF-A0A9E3QEC7-F1
#
_cell.length_a   1.000
_cell.length_b   1.000
_cell.length_c   1.000
_cell.angle_alpha   90.00
_cell.angle_beta   90.00
_cell.angle_gamma   90.00
#
_symmetry.space_group_name_H-M   'P 1'
#
loop_
_entity.id
_entity.type
_entity.pdbx_description
1 polymer ?
#
loop_
_entity_poly.entity_id
_entity_poly.type
_entity_poly.pdbx_seq_one_letter_code
_entity_poly.pdbx_strand_id
1 'polypeptide(L)'
;MPELSPESELTPRPDPDPQELIPERIETDDQADRILAKILRAESRARAYRAELKVVTANYLRMIKRLEAKAEYLRYRYGPQLFALAQRRLAGKRERTYVLPHGRIAVRKTRAALKITNDEAAVAWMQQHAPERLRVHYDVRAVEALEAWQQFGDLDLEAPPWMEVRPAGEQWKILTDLREEAPTPGAEEDRDDVAVDVGVADDD
;
A
#
# COMPACT_ATOMS: atom_id res chain seq x y z
N MET A 1 34.35 28.84 -4.01
CA MET A 1 33.30 28.56 -4.99
C MET A 1 33.65 27.24 -5.65
N PRO A 2 33.17 26.09 -5.14
CA PRO A 2 33.41 24.82 -5.81
C PRO A 2 32.45 24.71 -7.00
N GLU A 3 33.03 24.48 -8.16
CA GLU A 3 32.35 24.33 -9.44
C GLU A 3 31.37 23.15 -9.38
N LEU A 4 30.13 23.41 -9.77
CA LEU A 4 29.11 22.40 -9.99
C LEU A 4 29.60 21.54 -11.17
N SER A 5 30.01 20.30 -10.89
CA SER A 5 30.19 19.31 -11.94
C SER A 5 28.86 19.17 -12.70
N PRO A 6 28.85 19.41 -14.01
CA PRO A 6 27.64 19.26 -14.80
C PRO A 6 27.26 17.78 -14.79
N GLU A 7 26.01 17.54 -14.42
CA GLU A 7 25.15 16.50 -14.98
C GLU A 7 25.90 15.19 -15.31
N SER A 8 25.88 14.30 -14.33
CA SER A 8 25.85 12.86 -14.58
C SER A 8 24.65 12.56 -15.49
N GLU A 9 24.80 12.82 -16.78
CA GLU A 9 23.93 12.32 -17.83
C GLU A 9 23.91 10.81 -17.63
N LEU A 10 22.79 10.34 -17.06
CA LEU A 10 22.41 8.95 -17.01
C LEU A 10 22.12 8.54 -18.46
N THR A 11 23.16 8.52 -19.30
CA THR A 11 23.05 7.99 -20.64
C THR A 11 22.60 6.54 -20.45
N PRO A 12 21.43 6.15 -20.98
CA PRO A 12 21.05 4.74 -20.95
C PRO A 12 22.21 4.01 -21.62
N ARG A 13 22.83 3.06 -20.91
CA ARG A 13 23.89 2.24 -21.49
C ARG A 13 23.37 1.73 -22.83
N PRO A 14 24.02 2.04 -23.96
CA PRO A 14 23.54 1.57 -25.25
C PRO A 14 23.44 0.05 -25.18
N ASP A 15 22.26 -0.48 -25.51
CA ASP A 15 22.04 -1.92 -25.54
C ASP A 15 23.08 -2.55 -26.49
N PRO A 16 23.98 -3.43 -25.99
CA PRO A 16 24.78 -4.24 -26.88
C PRO A 16 23.94 -5.46 -27.26
N ASP A 17 22.86 -5.25 -28.00
CA ASP A 17 22.33 -6.33 -28.82
C ASP A 17 22.39 -5.86 -30.28
N PRO A 18 23.43 -6.28 -31.04
CA PRO A 18 23.38 -6.14 -32.48
C PRO A 18 22.09 -6.80 -32.95
N GLN A 19 21.48 -6.25 -33.99
CA GLN A 19 20.18 -6.63 -34.55
C GLN A 19 20.12 -8.11 -34.98
N GLU A 20 20.18 -9.05 -34.03
CA GLU A 20 19.97 -10.46 -34.25
C GLU A 20 18.48 -10.65 -34.43
N LEU A 21 18.09 -10.77 -35.70
CA LEU A 21 16.74 -11.07 -36.15
C LEU A 21 16.08 -12.10 -35.22
N ILE A 22 15.08 -11.64 -34.48
CA ILE A 22 14.14 -12.53 -33.79
C ILE A 22 13.39 -13.27 -34.90
N PRO A 23 13.42 -14.61 -34.95
CA PRO A 23 12.71 -15.35 -35.99
C PRO A 23 11.20 -15.06 -35.86
N GLU A 24 10.52 -14.86 -36.99
CA GLU A 24 9.06 -14.66 -37.01
C GLU A 24 8.30 -15.90 -36.50
N ARG A 25 8.92 -17.08 -36.64
CA ARG A 25 8.38 -18.36 -36.17
C ARG A 25 9.50 -19.23 -35.60
N ILE A 26 9.23 -19.86 -34.46
CA ILE A 26 10.15 -20.81 -33.81
C ILE A 26 9.83 -22.19 -34.38
N GLU A 27 10.77 -22.77 -35.11
CA GLU A 27 10.64 -24.09 -35.76
C GLU A 27 11.68 -25.10 -35.27
N THR A 28 12.74 -24.63 -34.60
CA THR A 28 13.81 -25.49 -34.06
C THR A 28 14.07 -25.24 -32.58
N ASP A 29 14.58 -26.27 -31.90
CA ASP A 29 14.94 -26.18 -30.48
C ASP A 29 16.03 -25.11 -30.24
N ASP A 30 17.00 -24.98 -31.15
CA ASP A 30 18.03 -23.93 -31.10
C ASP A 30 17.43 -22.52 -31.15
N GLN A 31 16.36 -22.32 -31.92
CA GLN A 31 15.64 -21.03 -31.96
C GLN A 31 14.90 -20.80 -30.64
N ALA A 32 14.26 -21.84 -30.09
CA ALA A 32 13.59 -21.75 -28.79
C ALA A 32 14.57 -21.40 -27.66
N ASP A 33 15.73 -22.07 -27.60
CA ASP A 33 16.77 -21.82 -26.59
C ASP A 33 17.31 -20.39 -26.66
N ARG A 34 17.57 -19.86 -27.87
CA ARG A 34 17.98 -18.46 -28.06
C ARG A 34 16.95 -17.47 -27.54
N ILE A 35 15.66 -17.73 -27.77
CA ILE A 35 14.59 -16.87 -27.26
C ILE A 35 14.49 -16.97 -25.74
N LEU A 36 14.56 -18.17 -25.16
CA LEU A 36 14.58 -18.36 -23.70
C LEU A 36 15.77 -17.65 -23.06
N ALA A 37 16.96 -17.72 -23.67
CA ALA A 37 18.13 -16.99 -23.20
C ALA A 37 17.94 -15.46 -23.25
N LYS A 38 17.27 -14.93 -24.29
CA LYS A 38 16.92 -13.50 -24.38
C LYS A 38 15.92 -13.10 -23.30
N ILE A 39 14.88 -13.90 -23.06
CA ILE A 39 13.90 -13.68 -21.98
C ILE A 39 14.61 -13.66 -20.62
N LEU A 40 15.46 -14.65 -20.35
CA LEU A 40 16.22 -14.75 -19.11
C LEU A 40 17.11 -13.52 -18.85
N ARG A 41 17.78 -13.01 -19.89
CA ARG A 41 18.60 -11.79 -19.81
C ARG A 41 17.75 -10.56 -19.50
N ALA A 42 16.61 -10.41 -20.18
CA ALA A 42 15.69 -9.30 -19.96
C ALA A 42 15.13 -9.31 -18.53
N GLU A 43 14.71 -10.48 -18.04
CA GLU A 43 14.21 -10.65 -16.67
C GLU A 43 15.30 -10.40 -15.62
N SER A 44 16.53 -10.86 -15.85
CA SER A 44 17.67 -10.59 -14.97
C SER A 44 17.92 -9.08 -14.83
N ARG A 45 17.90 -8.36 -15.96
CA ARG A 45 18.05 -6.90 -15.97
C ARG A 45 16.88 -6.21 -15.27
N ALA A 46 15.65 -6.62 -15.56
CA ALA A 46 14.47 -6.08 -14.91
C ALA A 46 14.53 -6.27 -13.38
N ARG A 47 15.01 -7.43 -12.91
CA ARG A 47 15.21 -7.71 -11.49
C ARG A 47 16.27 -6.80 -10.87
N ALA A 48 17.39 -6.57 -11.56
CA ALA A 48 18.42 -5.62 -11.11
C ALA A 48 17.85 -4.20 -10.96
N TYR A 49 17.12 -3.70 -11.97
CA TYR A 49 16.49 -2.39 -11.91
C TYR A 49 15.42 -2.28 -10.81
N ARG A 50 14.62 -3.33 -10.58
CA ARG A 50 13.67 -3.36 -9.46
C ARG A 50 14.38 -3.31 -8.10
N ALA A 51 15.50 -4.01 -7.95
CA ALA A 51 16.29 -3.98 -6.72
C ALA A 51 16.88 -2.58 -6.47
N GLU A 52 17.44 -1.94 -7.50
CA GLU A 52 17.92 -0.56 -7.43
C GLU A 52 16.79 0.41 -7.05
N LEU A 53 15.64 0.32 -7.73
CA LEU A 53 14.47 1.13 -7.43
C LEU A 53 14.01 0.94 -5.99
N LYS A 54 13.95 -0.29 -5.49
CA LYS A 54 13.57 -0.60 -4.10
C LYS A 54 14.49 0.12 -3.10
N VAL A 55 15.81 0.12 -3.33
CA VAL A 55 16.78 0.79 -2.47
C VAL A 55 16.58 2.31 -2.52
N VAL A 56 16.45 2.89 -3.72
CA VAL A 56 16.25 4.33 -3.91
C VAL A 56 14.95 4.79 -3.25
N THR A 57 13.84 4.09 -3.50
CA THR A 57 12.55 4.38 -2.88
C THR A 57 12.61 4.25 -1.36
N ALA A 58 13.27 3.22 -0.82
CA ALA A 58 13.43 3.05 0.62
C ALA A 58 14.20 4.24 1.25
N ASN A 59 15.22 4.76 0.56
CA ASN A 59 15.97 5.94 1.02
C ASN A 59 15.07 7.18 1.09
N TYR A 60 14.31 7.46 0.02
CA TYR A 60 13.39 8.59 0.00
C TYR A 60 12.27 8.46 1.04
N LEU A 61 11.71 7.26 1.21
CA LEU A 61 10.71 7.01 2.25
C LEU A 61 11.26 7.27 3.67
N ARG A 62 12.52 6.90 3.94
CA ARG A 62 13.19 7.24 5.22
C ARG A 62 13.35 8.74 5.40
N MET A 63 13.71 9.47 4.34
CA MET A 63 13.83 10.94 4.39
C MET A 63 12.47 11.60 4.64
N ILE A 64 11.42 11.14 3.96
CA ILE A 64 10.04 11.62 4.16
C ILE A 64 9.62 11.39 5.61
N LYS A 65 9.77 10.17 6.13
CA LYS A 65 9.42 9.84 7.53
C LYS A 65 10.14 10.76 8.54
N ARG A 66 11.42 11.07 8.31
CA ARG A 66 12.17 12.00 9.17
C ARG A 66 11.60 13.42 9.12
N LEU A 67 11.24 13.91 7.93
CA LEU A 67 10.64 15.24 7.77
C LEU A 67 9.24 15.31 8.37
N GLU A 68 8.44 14.26 8.21
CA GLU A 68 7.12 14.12 8.83
C GLU A 68 7.23 14.11 10.35
N ALA A 69 8.16 13.34 10.92
CA ALA A 69 8.42 13.33 12.37
C ALA A 69 8.85 14.70 12.88
N LYS A 70 9.68 15.43 12.12
CA LYS A 70 10.07 16.81 12.46
C LYS A 70 8.87 17.76 12.40
N ALA A 71 8.03 17.66 11.37
CA ALA A 71 6.81 18.45 11.25
C ALA A 71 5.85 18.15 12.40
N GLU A 72 5.70 16.89 12.78
CA GLU A 72 4.86 16.47 13.90
C GLU A 72 5.38 16.99 15.23
N TYR A 73 6.70 16.90 15.47
CA TYR A 73 7.32 17.52 16.64
C TYR A 73 7.04 19.02 16.72
N LEU A 74 7.18 19.74 15.61
CA LEU A 74 6.88 21.18 15.56
C LEU A 74 5.40 21.46 15.81
N ARG A 75 4.49 20.65 15.25
CA ARG A 75 3.04 20.75 15.50
C ARG A 75 2.71 20.49 16.97
N TYR A 76 3.29 19.47 17.58
CA TYR A 76 3.09 19.15 19.00
C TYR A 76 3.62 20.27 19.89
N ARG A 77 4.87 20.70 19.67
CA ARG A 77 5.55 21.70 20.51
C ARG A 77 4.96 23.10 20.39
N TYR A 78 4.65 23.54 19.18
CA TYR A 78 4.23 24.92 18.90
C TYR A 78 2.74 25.06 18.57
N GLY A 79 2.01 23.97 18.34
CA GLY A 79 0.58 23.98 18.04
C GLY A 79 -0.26 24.75 19.05
N PRO A 80 -0.12 24.51 20.37
CA PRO A 80 -0.85 25.27 21.39
C PRO A 80 -0.56 26.78 21.35
N GLN A 81 0.69 27.17 21.06
CA GLN A 81 1.10 28.58 20.97
C GLN A 81 0.53 29.25 19.72
N LEU A 82 0.58 28.57 18.57
CA LEU A 82 -0.02 29.02 17.31
C LEU A 82 -1.54 29.15 17.45
N PHE A 83 -2.19 28.23 18.16
CA PHE A 83 -3.61 28.29 18.46
C PHE A 83 -3.96 29.49 19.35
N ALA A 84 -3.22 29.72 20.43
CA ALA A 84 -3.43 30.87 21.31
C ALA A 84 -3.22 32.20 20.57
N LEU A 85 -2.20 32.27 19.69
CA LEU A 85 -1.98 33.43 18.83
C LEU A 85 -3.16 33.67 17.89
N ALA A 86 -3.66 32.62 17.21
CA ALA A 86 -4.80 32.72 16.33
C ALA A 86 -6.07 33.17 17.07
N GLN A 87 -6.33 32.65 18.27
CA GLN A 87 -7.44 33.10 19.11
C GLN A 87 -7.36 34.59 19.43
N ARG A 88 -6.18 35.09 19.82
CA ARG A 88 -5.98 36.52 20.10
C ARG A 88 -6.20 37.39 18.86
N ARG A 89 -5.73 36.95 17.69
CA ARG A 89 -5.86 37.70 16.41
C ARG A 89 -7.27 37.69 15.81
N LEU A 90 -8.05 36.65 16.13
CA LEU A 90 -9.43 36.48 15.68
C LEU A 90 -10.46 36.97 16.72
N ALA A 91 -10.03 37.38 17.92
CA ALA A 91 -10.91 37.94 18.94
C ALA A 91 -11.71 39.13 18.37
N GLY A 92 -13.03 39.09 18.51
CA GLY A 92 -13.94 40.12 17.98
C GLY A 92 -14.18 40.06 16.45
N LYS A 93 -13.56 39.11 15.73
CA LYS A 93 -13.77 38.95 14.28
C LYS A 93 -14.77 37.84 13.98
N ARG A 94 -15.49 38.00 12.86
CA ARG A 94 -16.39 36.96 12.33
C ARG A 94 -15.63 35.78 11.73
N GLU A 95 -14.42 36.03 11.23
CA GLU A 95 -13.55 35.03 10.61
C GLU A 95 -13.01 34.03 11.64
N ARG A 96 -12.90 32.76 11.23
CA ARG A 96 -12.37 31.66 12.08
C ARG A 96 -11.03 31.11 11.60
N THR A 97 -10.36 31.82 10.71
CA THR A 97 -9.10 31.39 10.10
C THR A 97 -8.13 32.55 10.08
N TYR A 98 -6.94 32.35 10.65
CA TYR A 98 -5.85 33.32 10.60
C TYR A 98 -4.86 32.92 9.50
N VAL A 99 -4.62 33.78 8.53
CA VAL A 99 -3.78 33.51 7.35
C VAL A 99 -2.40 34.15 7.52
N LEU A 100 -1.36 33.40 7.19
CA LEU A 100 0.05 33.79 7.19
C LEU A 100 0.67 33.44 5.82
N PRO A 101 1.82 34.01 5.43
CA PRO A 101 2.44 33.75 4.11
C PRO A 101 2.72 32.26 3.82
N HIS A 102 3.04 31.49 4.86
CA HIS A 102 3.40 30.07 4.73
C HIS A 102 2.29 29.10 5.16
N GLY A 103 1.09 29.59 5.50
CA GLY A 103 0.01 28.72 5.93
C GLY A 103 -1.17 29.43 6.59
N ARG A 104 -2.10 28.63 7.11
CA ARG A 104 -3.31 29.12 7.76
C ARG A 104 -3.61 28.34 9.02
N ILE A 105 -4.07 29.04 10.05
CA ILE A 105 -4.49 28.47 11.33
C ILE A 105 -6.00 28.61 11.42
N ALA A 106 -6.72 27.49 11.25
CA ALA A 106 -8.16 27.45 11.31
C ALA A 106 -8.63 27.01 12.70
N VAL A 107 -9.36 27.88 13.41
CA VAL A 107 -10.00 27.52 14.67
C VAL A 107 -11.36 26.92 14.33
N ARG A 108 -11.50 25.61 14.56
CA ARG A 108 -12.75 24.87 14.34
C ARG A 108 -13.17 24.20 15.64
N LYS A 109 -14.47 24.15 15.88
CA LYS A 109 -15.06 23.27 16.88
C LYS A 109 -15.49 22.01 16.15
N THR A 110 -14.84 20.89 16.42
CA THR A 110 -15.34 19.58 16.01
C THR A 110 -16.37 19.13 17.03
N ARG A 111 -17.46 18.51 16.55
CA ARG A 111 -18.40 17.83 17.45
C ARG A 111 -17.68 16.61 18.04
N ALA A 112 -18.01 16.26 19.28
CA ALA A 112 -17.55 15.00 19.85
C ALA A 112 -18.02 13.87 18.93
N ALA A 113 -17.08 13.04 18.47
CA ALA A 113 -17.37 11.82 17.74
C ALA A 113 -17.29 10.66 18.72
N LEU A 114 -18.32 9.81 18.73
CA LEU A 114 -18.29 8.56 19.48
C LEU A 114 -17.62 7.51 18.60
N LYS A 115 -16.59 6.86 19.13
CA LYS A 115 -15.99 5.67 18.53
C LYS A 115 -16.56 4.45 19.25
N ILE A 116 -17.19 3.55 18.52
CA ILE A 116 -17.57 2.24 19.03
C ILE A 116 -16.26 1.45 19.20
N THR A 117 -16.01 0.97 20.41
CA THR A 117 -14.79 0.21 20.75
C THR A 117 -15.01 -1.29 20.70
N ASN A 118 -16.25 -1.74 20.87
CA ASN A 118 -16.66 -3.13 20.78
C ASN A 118 -17.93 -3.22 19.94
N ASP A 119 -17.78 -3.73 18.73
CA ASP A 119 -18.86 -3.79 17.76
C ASP A 119 -19.93 -4.82 18.16
N GLU A 120 -19.54 -5.97 18.71
CA GLU A 120 -20.49 -7.02 19.13
C GLU A 120 -21.40 -6.54 20.25
N ALA A 121 -20.83 -5.90 21.27
CA ALA A 121 -21.59 -5.34 22.38
C ALA A 121 -22.50 -4.19 21.92
N ALA A 122 -22.02 -3.36 20.99
CA ALA A 122 -22.81 -2.27 20.42
C ALA A 122 -23.98 -2.81 19.60
N VAL A 123 -23.77 -3.85 18.79
CA VAL A 123 -24.81 -4.52 18.00
C VAL A 123 -25.83 -5.16 18.93
N ALA A 124 -25.40 -5.91 19.94
CA ALA A 124 -26.30 -6.55 20.90
C ALA A 124 -27.17 -5.53 21.66
N TRP A 125 -26.58 -4.42 22.11
CA TRP A 125 -27.32 -3.34 22.76
C TRP A 125 -28.31 -2.67 21.80
N MET A 126 -27.90 -2.40 20.57
CA MET A 126 -28.74 -1.78 19.54
C MET A 126 -29.90 -2.70 19.10
N GLN A 127 -29.69 -4.01 19.03
CA GLN A 127 -30.76 -4.99 18.75
C GLN A 127 -31.87 -4.93 19.81
N GLN A 128 -31.52 -4.67 21.07
CA GLN A 128 -32.47 -4.61 22.17
C GLN A 128 -33.21 -3.26 22.25
N HIS A 129 -32.56 -2.15 21.90
CA HIS A 129 -33.07 -0.80 22.16
C HIS A 129 -33.55 -0.04 20.93
N ALA A 130 -32.93 -0.27 19.76
CA ALA A 130 -33.22 0.44 18.51
C ALA A 130 -32.85 -0.40 17.27
N PRO A 131 -33.49 -1.57 17.06
CA PRO A 131 -33.15 -2.48 15.97
C PRO A 131 -33.35 -1.87 14.58
N GLU A 132 -34.27 -0.91 14.44
CA GLU A 132 -34.55 -0.21 13.19
C GLU A 132 -33.38 0.64 12.65
N ARG A 133 -32.38 0.91 13.50
CA ARG A 133 -31.17 1.67 13.14
C ARG A 133 -29.99 0.80 12.74
N LEU A 134 -30.11 -0.52 12.85
CA LEU A 134 -29.08 -1.46 12.42
C LEU A 134 -29.21 -1.74 10.93
N ARG A 135 -28.10 -1.62 10.20
CA ARG A 135 -27.99 -2.04 8.81
C ARG A 135 -27.20 -3.34 8.75
N VAL A 136 -27.83 -4.40 8.27
CA VAL A 136 -27.19 -5.71 8.09
C VAL A 136 -26.67 -5.80 6.67
N HIS A 137 -25.39 -6.17 6.54
CA HIS A 137 -24.76 -6.53 5.27
C HIS A 137 -24.46 -8.02 5.29
N TYR A 138 -24.88 -8.73 4.24
CA TYR A 138 -24.48 -10.11 4.02
C TYR A 138 -23.30 -10.11 3.05
N ASP A 139 -22.22 -10.78 3.44
CA ASP A 139 -21.09 -11.07 2.56
C ASP A 139 -21.16 -12.54 2.18
N VAL A 140 -21.17 -12.83 0.88
CA VAL A 140 -21.31 -14.18 0.34
C VAL A 140 -20.06 -14.49 -0.46
N ARG A 141 -19.33 -15.52 -0.04
CA ARG A 141 -18.14 -15.99 -0.75
C ARG A 141 -18.57 -16.81 -1.97
N ALA A 142 -18.11 -16.39 -3.15
CA ALA A 142 -18.52 -16.99 -4.42
C ALA A 142 -18.22 -18.50 -4.51
N VAL A 143 -17.12 -18.97 -3.92
CA VAL A 143 -16.74 -20.39 -3.92
C VAL A 143 -17.69 -21.21 -3.06
N GLU A 144 -17.94 -20.79 -1.83
CA GLU A 144 -18.85 -21.47 -0.91
C GLU A 144 -20.30 -21.44 -1.43
N ALA A 145 -20.69 -20.36 -2.11
CA ALA A 145 -21.99 -20.26 -2.77
C ALA A 145 -22.11 -21.22 -3.98
N LEU A 146 -21.03 -21.43 -4.72
CA LEU A 146 -20.99 -22.40 -5.83
C LEU A 146 -21.07 -23.84 -5.30
N GLU A 147 -20.31 -24.17 -4.27
CA GLU A 147 -20.34 -25.49 -3.63
C GLU A 147 -21.72 -25.80 -3.05
N ALA A 148 -22.33 -24.85 -2.34
CA ALA A 148 -23.68 -25.01 -1.81
C ALA A 148 -24.72 -25.21 -2.91
N TRP A 149 -24.60 -24.52 -4.04
CA TRP A 149 -25.48 -24.74 -5.20
C TRP A 149 -25.25 -26.11 -5.85
N GLN A 150 -24.01 -26.58 -5.97
CA GLN A 150 -23.72 -27.92 -6.49
C GLN A 150 -24.24 -29.03 -5.56
N GLN A 151 -24.26 -28.78 -4.24
CA GLN A 151 -24.67 -29.76 -3.24
C GLN A 151 -26.19 -29.79 -3.00
N PHE A 152 -26.85 -28.62 -3.01
CA PHE A 152 -28.25 -28.47 -2.63
C PHE A 152 -29.13 -27.88 -3.73
N GLY A 153 -28.54 -27.41 -4.81
CA GLY A 153 -29.26 -26.93 -5.98
C GLY A 153 -29.85 -28.08 -6.77
N ASP A 154 -30.99 -27.82 -7.39
CA ASP A 154 -31.59 -28.74 -8.34
C ASP A 154 -30.72 -28.74 -9.60
N LEU A 155 -29.99 -29.84 -9.84
CA LEU A 155 -29.00 -29.97 -10.93
C LEU A 155 -29.66 -29.89 -12.33
N ASP A 156 -30.99 -29.97 -12.39
CA ASP A 156 -31.79 -29.85 -13.61
C ASP A 156 -32.15 -28.38 -13.95
N LEU A 157 -31.82 -27.41 -13.10
CA LEU A 157 -31.99 -25.98 -13.36
C LEU A 157 -30.68 -25.33 -13.86
N GLU A 158 -30.81 -24.45 -14.85
CA GLU A 158 -29.71 -23.57 -15.29
C GLU A 158 -29.12 -22.79 -14.11
N ALA A 159 -27.85 -22.38 -14.23
CA ALA A 159 -27.16 -21.60 -13.21
C ALA A 159 -28.05 -20.45 -12.70
N PRO A 160 -28.09 -20.17 -11.38
CA PRO A 160 -28.96 -19.15 -10.84
C PRO A 160 -28.75 -17.80 -11.53
N PRO A 161 -29.78 -16.94 -11.66
CA PRO A 161 -29.70 -15.68 -12.41
C PRO A 161 -28.68 -14.66 -11.86
N TRP A 162 -28.08 -14.95 -10.71
CA TRP A 162 -27.03 -14.17 -10.05
C TRP A 162 -25.63 -14.79 -10.19
N MET A 163 -25.45 -15.89 -10.93
CA MET A 163 -24.18 -16.63 -11.07
C MET A 163 -23.78 -16.83 -12.54
N GLU A 164 -22.60 -16.32 -12.93
CA GLU A 164 -21.97 -16.60 -14.22
C GLU A 164 -20.90 -17.70 -14.05
N VAL A 165 -21.15 -18.89 -14.59
CA VAL A 165 -20.18 -20.00 -14.54
C VAL A 165 -19.24 -19.90 -15.73
N ARG A 166 -17.96 -19.61 -15.48
CA ARG A 166 -16.92 -19.64 -16.52
C ARG A 166 -16.31 -21.04 -16.62
N PRO A 167 -16.17 -21.61 -17.83
CA PRO A 167 -15.59 -22.94 -18.00
C PRO A 167 -14.11 -22.95 -17.61
N ALA A 168 -13.64 -24.09 -17.10
CA ALA A 168 -12.22 -24.30 -16.83
C ALA A 168 -11.43 -24.24 -18.16
N GLY A 169 -10.46 -23.34 -18.25
CA GLY A 169 -9.57 -23.17 -19.40
C GLY A 169 -8.12 -23.44 -19.02
N GLU A 170 -7.35 -24.01 -19.95
CA GLU A 170 -5.93 -24.30 -19.75
C GLU A 170 -5.09 -23.03 -19.93
N GLN A 171 -4.28 -22.70 -18.92
CA GLN A 171 -3.34 -21.58 -18.96
C GLN A 171 -1.91 -22.13 -19.00
N TRP A 172 -1.12 -21.76 -20.01
CA TRP A 172 0.31 -22.05 -20.06
C TRP A 172 1.13 -20.82 -19.68
N LYS A 173 2.26 -21.04 -19.02
CA LYS A 173 3.20 -19.99 -18.58
C LYS A 173 4.60 -20.40 -19.02
N ILE A 174 5.35 -19.45 -19.58
CA ILE A 174 6.79 -19.63 -19.80
C ILE A 174 7.46 -19.39 -18.46
N LEU A 175 8.14 -20.41 -17.93
CA LEU A 175 8.89 -20.32 -16.69
C LEU A 175 10.37 -20.38 -17.04
N THR A 176 11.06 -19.27 -16.82
CA THR A 176 12.51 -19.22 -16.68
C THR A 176 12.84 -19.39 -15.19
N ASP A 177 13.98 -20.01 -14.86
CA ASP A 177 14.34 -20.36 -13.46
C ASP A 177 14.58 -19.15 -12.53
N LEU A 178 14.34 -17.91 -13.00
CA LEU A 178 14.33 -16.69 -12.20
C LEU A 178 13.01 -16.54 -11.44
N ARG A 179 12.68 -17.51 -10.58
CA ARG A 179 11.54 -17.38 -9.68
C ARG A 179 11.84 -16.26 -8.68
N GLU A 180 11.11 -15.14 -8.75
CA GLU A 180 10.92 -14.27 -7.59
C GLU A 180 10.04 -15.08 -6.62
N GLU A 181 10.61 -15.53 -5.51
CA GLU A 181 9.80 -15.87 -4.34
C GLU A 181 9.01 -14.62 -4.00
N ALA A 182 7.74 -14.59 -4.39
CA ALA A 182 6.83 -13.56 -3.94
C ALA A 182 6.89 -13.54 -2.42
N PRO A 183 7.04 -12.38 -1.76
CA PRO A 183 6.91 -12.32 -0.32
C PRO A 183 5.55 -12.90 0.03
N THR A 184 5.55 -13.99 0.81
CA THR A 184 4.32 -14.63 1.28
C THR A 184 3.46 -13.55 1.92
N PRO A 185 2.21 -13.33 1.47
CA PRO A 185 1.32 -12.36 2.10
C PRO A 185 1.00 -12.91 3.49
N GLY A 186 1.72 -12.44 4.52
CA GLY A 186 1.58 -12.93 5.89
C GLY A 186 2.87 -13.09 6.70
N ALA A 187 4.07 -12.89 6.12
CA ALA A 187 5.28 -12.72 6.93
C ALA A 187 5.28 -11.30 7.54
N GLU A 188 4.46 -11.13 8.58
CA GLU A 188 4.63 -10.07 9.58
C GLU A 188 6.09 -10.16 10.07
N GLU A 189 6.94 -9.24 9.64
CA GLU A 189 8.21 -8.99 10.31
C GLU A 189 7.86 -8.60 11.74
N ASP A 190 8.12 -9.54 12.65
CA ASP A 190 8.31 -9.28 14.08
C ASP A 190 9.08 -7.97 14.21
N ARG A 191 8.38 -6.98 14.75
CA ARG A 191 9.01 -5.75 15.19
C ARG A 191 10.01 -6.17 16.26
N ASP A 192 11.29 -5.96 15.99
CA ASP A 192 12.30 -5.87 17.02
C ASP A 192 11.83 -4.80 18.02
N ASP A 193 11.27 -5.28 19.13
CA ASP A 193 11.16 -4.55 20.37
C ASP A 193 12.58 -4.19 20.80
N VAL A 194 13.03 -3.00 20.41
CA VAL A 194 14.16 -2.34 21.06
C VAL A 194 13.69 -2.01 22.47
N ALA A 195 13.89 -2.97 23.38
CA ALA A 195 13.88 -2.76 24.80
C ALA A 195 14.92 -1.68 25.13
N VAL A 196 14.44 -0.44 25.32
CA VAL A 196 15.23 0.61 25.95
C VAL A 196 15.25 0.27 27.43
N ASP A 197 16.29 -0.46 27.83
CA ASP A 197 16.64 -0.68 29.23
C ASP A 197 17.07 0.66 29.83
N VAL A 198 16.12 1.35 30.48
CA VAL A 198 16.41 2.52 31.29
C VAL A 198 16.78 2.00 32.68
N GLY A 199 18.07 1.70 32.85
CA GLY A 199 18.64 1.45 34.17
C GLY A 199 18.40 2.67 35.07
N VAL A 200 17.49 2.51 36.03
CA VAL A 200 17.37 3.38 37.19
C VAL A 200 18.51 2.99 38.12
N ALA A 201 19.54 3.84 38.18
CA ALA A 201 20.50 3.80 39.27
C ALA A 201 19.82 4.37 40.51
N ASP A 202 19.53 3.51 41.48
CA ASP A 202 19.42 3.91 42.88
C ASP A 202 20.84 4.30 43.35
N ASP A 203 20.99 5.52 43.83
CA ASP A 203 22.15 5.98 44.59
C ASP A 203 21.63 6.50 45.94
N ASP A 204 22.29 6.04 47.00
CA ASP A 204 22.02 6.26 48.44
C ASP A 204 21.99 7.74 48.88
#